data_AF-A0A396GSM8-F1
#
_entry.id   AF-A0A396GSM8-F1
#
_cell.length_a   1.000
_cell.length_b   1.000
_cell.length_c   1.000
_cell.angle_alpha   90.00
_cell.angle_beta   90.00
_cell.angle_gamma   90.00
#
_symmetry.space_group_name_H-M   'P 1'
#
loop_
_entity.id
_entity.type
_entity.pdbx_description
1 polymer ?
#
loop_
_entity_poly.entity_id
_entity_poly.type
_entity_poly.pdbx_seq_one_letter_code
_entity_poly.pdbx_strand_id
1 'polypeptide(L)'
;MQIYPKAYWDNRTRFFIYWTADAYQNTGCYNVRCLGFVQTNKNVVIGVTLTPTSTYNGGQVDIALSIWRHPVSQNWWLEFGTGNYLGYWPSSIFTSMKDSAQETHWGGEIVNSKFPQGYFHTNGKWTLT
;
A
#
# COMPACT_ATOMS: atom_id res chain seq x y z
N MET A 1 5.02 -2.65 -1.25
CA MET A 1 6.03 -2.22 -2.26
C MET A 1 5.79 -2.99 -3.56
N GLN A 2 6.12 -2.44 -4.74
CA GLN A 2 5.90 -3.16 -6.00
C GLN A 2 6.98 -2.90 -7.06
N ILE A 3 7.32 -3.91 -7.84
CA ILE A 3 8.04 -3.78 -9.13
C ILE A 3 7.04 -4.10 -10.25
N TYR A 4 6.68 -3.11 -11.06
CA TYR A 4 5.69 -3.27 -12.12
C TYR A 4 6.16 -2.66 -13.46
N PRO A 5 6.97 -3.39 -14.25
CA PRO A 5 7.62 -2.84 -15.43
C PRO A 5 6.63 -2.40 -16.51
N LYS A 6 5.51 -3.11 -16.67
CA LYS A 6 4.46 -2.74 -17.64
C LYS A 6 3.78 -1.40 -17.30
N ALA A 7 3.71 -1.04 -16.01
CA ALA A 7 3.07 0.20 -15.58
C ALA A 7 4.02 1.40 -15.56
N TYR A 8 5.32 1.17 -15.29
CA TYR A 8 6.30 2.25 -15.06
C TYR A 8 7.46 2.29 -16.05
N TRP A 9 7.55 1.32 -16.97
CA TRP A 9 8.61 1.20 -17.97
C TRP A 9 10.02 1.11 -17.36
N ASP A 10 10.12 0.68 -16.10
CA ASP A 10 11.37 0.44 -15.37
C ASP A 10 11.21 -0.74 -14.39
N ASN A 11 12.33 -1.21 -13.86
CA ASN A 11 12.36 -2.30 -12.86
C ASN A 11 12.61 -1.77 -11.44
N ARG A 12 12.21 -0.53 -11.14
CA ARG A 12 12.49 0.08 -9.83
C ARG A 12 11.40 -0.29 -8.83
N THR A 13 11.81 -0.57 -7.59
CA THR A 13 10.88 -0.75 -6.47
C THR A 13 10.15 0.55 -6.18
N ARG A 14 8.82 0.49 -6.12
CA ARG A 14 7.96 1.64 -5.87
C ARG A 14 7.11 1.45 -4.62
N PHE A 15 6.90 2.55 -3.90
CA PHE A 15 5.86 2.62 -2.89
C PHE A 15 4.51 2.70 -3.61
N PHE A 16 3.61 1.77 -3.30
CA PHE A 16 2.30 1.72 -3.93
C PHE A 16 1.25 1.39 -2.87
N ILE A 17 0.02 1.78 -3.15
CA ILE A 17 -1.15 1.38 -2.38
C ILE A 17 -2.17 0.74 -3.33
N TYR A 18 -2.89 -0.24 -2.80
CA TYR A 18 -4.08 -0.78 -3.44
C TYR A 18 -5.12 -1.01 -2.35
N TRP A 19 -6.34 -0.59 -2.59
CA TRP A 19 -7.44 -0.80 -1.65
C TRP A 19 -8.65 -1.38 -2.37
N THR A 20 -9.47 -2.12 -1.63
CA THR A 20 -10.80 -2.60 -2.07
C THR A 20 -11.75 -2.45 -0.89
N ALA A 21 -13.02 -2.12 -1.16
CA ALA A 21 -14.09 -2.10 -0.16
C ALA A 21 -14.78 -3.46 -0.01
N ASP A 22 -14.64 -4.34 -1.00
CA ASP A 22 -15.43 -5.56 -1.16
C ASP A 22 -14.56 -6.80 -1.38
N ALA A 23 -13.34 -6.82 -0.83
CA ALA A 23 -12.42 -7.96 -0.90
C ALA A 23 -12.14 -8.41 -2.35
N TYR A 24 -11.73 -7.46 -3.20
CA TYR A 24 -11.32 -7.68 -4.60
C TYR A 24 -12.44 -8.17 -5.54
N GLN A 25 -13.72 -7.96 -5.19
CA GLN A 25 -14.82 -8.41 -6.03
C GLN A 25 -15.06 -7.44 -7.21
N ASN A 26 -15.47 -6.21 -6.92
CA ASN A 26 -15.84 -5.20 -7.92
C ASN A 26 -15.20 -3.84 -7.65
N THR A 27 -14.83 -3.55 -6.40
CA THR A 27 -14.20 -2.29 -6.04
C THR A 27 -12.69 -2.42 -5.99
N GLY A 28 -12.03 -1.31 -6.28
CA GLY A 28 -10.65 -1.15 -5.89
C GLY A 28 -9.97 0.00 -6.62
N CYS A 29 -8.84 0.42 -6.09
CA CYS A 29 -8.06 1.47 -6.70
C CYS A 29 -6.58 1.24 -6.56
N TYR A 30 -5.87 1.35 -7.68
CA TYR A 30 -4.41 1.35 -7.72
C TYR A 30 -3.88 2.77 -7.54
N ASN A 31 -3.06 2.98 -6.51
CA ASN A 31 -2.54 4.29 -6.12
C ASN A 31 -3.66 5.34 -6.01
N VAL A 32 -3.42 6.54 -6.55
CA VAL A 32 -4.37 7.66 -6.62
C VAL A 32 -4.98 7.81 -8.02
N ARG A 33 -5.09 6.72 -8.78
CA ARG A 33 -5.65 6.74 -10.15
C ARG A 33 -7.18 6.87 -10.18
N CYS A 34 -7.82 6.73 -9.03
CA CYS A 34 -9.26 6.82 -8.81
C CYS A 34 -9.51 7.47 -7.44
N LEU A 35 -10.74 7.90 -7.23
CA LEU A 35 -11.17 8.43 -5.94
C LEU A 35 -11.09 7.34 -4.86
N GLY A 36 -10.69 7.72 -3.65
CA GLY A 36 -10.69 6.82 -2.50
C GLY A 36 -9.53 7.03 -1.53
N PHE A 37 -8.38 7.51 -2.00
CA PHE A 37 -7.29 7.97 -1.14
C PHE A 37 -7.06 9.47 -1.31
N VAL A 38 -7.06 10.20 -0.21
CA VAL A 38 -6.78 11.63 -0.17
C VAL A 38 -5.35 11.81 0.32
N GLN A 39 -4.43 12.09 -0.59
CA GLN A 39 -3.05 12.40 -0.24
C GLN A 39 -2.98 13.81 0.36
N THR A 40 -2.40 13.94 1.55
CA THR A 40 -2.24 15.22 2.26
C THR A 40 -0.78 15.65 2.30
N ASN A 41 0.15 14.69 2.24
CA ASN A 41 1.59 14.94 2.25
C ASN A 41 2.10 15.37 0.87
N LYS A 42 2.99 16.36 0.87
CA LYS A 42 3.65 16.87 -0.35
C LYS A 42 5.11 16.42 -0.48
N ASN A 43 5.68 15.86 0.58
CA ASN A 43 7.08 15.42 0.63
C ASN A 43 7.24 13.99 0.12
N VAL A 44 6.28 13.12 0.42
CA VAL A 44 6.27 11.71 -0.01
C VAL A 44 5.00 11.45 -0.79
N VAL A 45 5.16 10.98 -2.04
CA VAL A 45 4.04 10.74 -2.96
C VAL A 45 3.83 9.25 -3.20
N ILE A 46 2.57 8.85 -3.35
CA ILE A 46 2.23 7.49 -3.76
C ILE A 46 2.78 7.23 -5.18
N GLY A 47 3.40 6.07 -5.40
CA GLY A 47 4.04 5.71 -6.67
C GLY A 47 5.52 6.12 -6.80
N VAL A 48 6.08 6.75 -5.77
CA VAL A 48 7.50 7.15 -5.74
C VAL A 48 8.41 5.92 -5.78
N THR A 49 9.58 6.09 -6.41
CA THR A 49 10.66 5.11 -6.34
C THR A 49 11.25 5.09 -4.93
N LEU A 50 11.39 3.89 -4.35
CA LEU A 50 12.06 3.70 -3.06
C LEU A 50 13.56 3.49 -3.28
N THR A 51 14.36 4.29 -2.60
CA THR A 51 15.83 4.17 -2.58
C THR A 51 16.37 4.54 -1.20
N PRO A 52 17.37 3.83 -0.67
CA PRO A 52 18.00 2.61 -1.22
C PRO A 52 17.07 1.38 -1.19
N THR A 53 17.47 0.29 -1.86
CA THR A 53 16.78 -1.02 -1.84
C THR A 53 17.70 -2.11 -1.30
N SER A 54 17.13 -3.14 -0.68
CA SER A 54 17.90 -4.27 -0.15
C SER A 54 18.69 -5.00 -1.24
N THR A 55 19.83 -5.57 -0.87
CA THR A 55 20.67 -6.39 -1.74
C THR A 55 20.80 -7.82 -1.22
N TYR A 56 20.86 -8.79 -2.14
CA TYR A 56 21.06 -10.20 -1.77
C TYR A 56 22.43 -10.38 -1.10
N ASN A 57 22.46 -11.05 0.06
CA ASN A 57 23.65 -11.19 0.91
C ASN A 57 24.33 -9.84 1.27
N GLY A 58 23.55 -8.75 1.31
CA GLY A 58 24.04 -7.42 1.63
C GLY A 58 23.10 -6.65 2.54
N GLY A 59 23.22 -5.32 2.51
CA GLY A 59 22.42 -4.41 3.33
C GLY A 59 20.93 -4.61 3.11
N GLN A 60 20.19 -4.75 4.20
CA GLN A 60 18.73 -4.77 4.20
C GLN A 60 18.21 -3.41 4.63
N VAL A 61 17.10 -2.99 4.01
CA VAL A 61 16.42 -1.75 4.32
C VAL A 61 14.94 -2.03 4.51
N ASP A 62 14.38 -1.44 5.55
CA ASP A 62 12.98 -1.56 5.89
C ASP A 62 12.29 -0.20 5.80
N ILE A 63 10.98 -0.25 5.56
CA ILE A 63 10.11 0.92 5.65
C ILE A 63 9.11 0.69 6.78
N ALA A 64 8.94 1.70 7.63
CA ALA A 64 7.90 1.68 8.66
C ALA A 64 6.60 2.21 8.06
N LEU A 65 5.53 1.44 8.14
CA LEU A 65 4.20 1.84 7.69
C LEU A 65 3.21 1.62 8.82
N SER A 66 2.33 2.59 9.03
CA SER A 66 1.25 2.47 9.99
C SER A 66 -0.07 2.82 9.31
N ILE A 67 -1.08 1.98 9.53
CA ILE A 67 -2.47 2.28 9.20
C ILE A 67 -3.26 2.28 10.49
N TRP A 68 -4.02 3.35 10.71
CA TRP A 68 -4.85 3.49 11.91
C TRP A 68 -6.11 4.27 11.59
N ARG A 69 -7.18 3.99 12.34
CA ARG A 69 -8.45 4.68 12.19
C ARG A 69 -8.50 5.88 13.13
N HIS A 70 -8.79 7.05 12.60
CA HIS A 70 -8.90 8.25 13.41
C HIS A 70 -10.20 8.24 14.23
N PRO A 71 -10.16 8.47 15.55
CA PRO A 71 -11.31 8.25 16.43
C PRO A 71 -12.51 9.16 16.12
N VAL A 72 -12.26 10.42 15.71
CA VAL A 72 -13.34 11.39 15.42
C VAL A 72 -13.82 11.30 13.97
N SER A 73 -12.95 11.55 12.99
CA SER A 73 -13.32 11.50 11.57
C SER A 73 -13.59 10.11 11.02
N GLN A 74 -13.20 9.05 11.75
CA GLN A 74 -13.33 7.65 11.35
C GLN A 74 -12.56 7.26 10.07
N ASN A 75 -11.78 8.17 9.51
CA ASN A 75 -10.96 7.94 8.33
C ASN A 75 -9.77 7.03 8.69
N TRP A 76 -9.35 6.21 7.73
CA TRP A 76 -8.18 5.37 7.86
C TRP A 76 -6.96 6.13 7.36
N TRP A 77 -6.01 6.41 8.24
CA TRP A 77 -4.80 7.16 7.92
C TRP A 77 -3.66 6.22 7.57
N LEU A 78 -2.85 6.64 6.60
CA LEU A 78 -1.60 6.00 6.23
C LEU A 78 -0.43 6.90 6.62
N GLU A 79 0.53 6.32 7.30
CA GLU A 79 1.74 6.98 7.78
C GLU A 79 2.99 6.24 7.29
N PHE A 80 4.02 6.99 6.86
CA PHE A 80 5.28 6.47 6.34
C PHE A 80 6.45 6.85 7.27
N GLY A 81 6.76 5.98 8.22
CA GLY A 81 7.62 6.32 9.34
C GLY A 81 6.99 7.36 10.27
N THR A 82 7.58 7.55 11.43
CA THR A 82 6.99 8.34 12.50
C THR A 82 6.81 9.81 12.11
N GLY A 83 5.58 10.32 12.24
CA GLY A 83 5.20 11.71 12.03
C GLY A 83 4.89 12.09 10.57
N ASN A 84 5.02 11.16 9.61
CA ASN A 84 4.79 11.45 8.19
C ASN A 84 3.45 10.87 7.72
N TYR A 85 2.36 11.58 8.05
CA TYR A 85 1.04 11.25 7.54
C TYR A 85 1.00 11.47 6.03
N LEU A 86 0.83 10.40 5.25
CA LEU A 86 0.76 10.47 3.79
C LEU A 86 -0.61 10.94 3.29
N GLY A 87 -1.65 10.50 3.97
CA GLY A 87 -3.03 10.74 3.58
C GLY A 87 -3.98 9.76 4.25
N TYR A 88 -5.23 9.75 3.78
CA TYR A 88 -6.27 8.91 4.37
C TYR A 88 -7.26 8.36 3.34
N TRP A 89 -7.86 7.23 3.68
CA TRP A 89 -9.07 6.72 3.03
C TRP A 89 -10.31 7.21 3.81
N PRO A 90 -11.28 7.87 3.14
CA PRO A 90 -12.52 8.28 3.79
C PRO A 90 -13.29 7.08 4.34
N SER A 91 -13.86 7.22 5.55
CA SER A 91 -14.66 6.15 6.17
C SER A 91 -15.83 5.68 5.30
N SER A 92 -16.38 6.56 4.48
CA SER A 92 -17.53 6.29 3.60
C SER A 92 -17.28 5.23 2.54
N ILE A 93 -16.02 4.93 2.19
CA ILE A 93 -15.70 3.91 1.18
C ILE A 93 -15.64 2.51 1.77
N PHE A 94 -15.63 2.36 3.10
CA PHE A 94 -15.58 1.07 3.76
C PHE A 94 -16.88 0.77 4.48
N THR A 95 -17.57 -0.27 4.04
CA THR A 95 -18.81 -0.76 4.67
C THR A 95 -18.53 -1.89 5.67
N SER A 96 -17.55 -2.75 5.38
CA SER A 96 -17.16 -3.91 6.18
C SER A 96 -16.07 -3.61 7.23
N MET A 97 -15.19 -2.64 6.98
CA MET A 97 -14.16 -2.18 7.94
C MET A 97 -14.60 -0.93 8.71
N LYS A 98 -15.90 -0.90 9.05
CA LYS A 98 -16.53 0.26 9.64
C LYS A 98 -16.16 0.47 11.11
N ASP A 99 -15.86 -0.59 11.84
CA ASP A 99 -15.53 -0.54 13.26
C ASP A 99 -14.06 -0.88 13.52
N SER A 100 -13.58 -1.97 12.93
CA SER A 100 -12.18 -2.40 12.94
C SER A 100 -11.76 -2.96 11.59
N ALA A 101 -10.45 -3.07 11.36
CA ALA A 101 -9.92 -3.81 10.23
C ALA A 101 -9.87 -5.29 10.62
N GLN A 102 -10.66 -6.12 9.96
CA GLN A 102 -10.68 -7.56 10.23
C GLN A 102 -9.36 -8.22 9.80
N GLU A 103 -8.75 -7.72 8.73
CA GLU A 103 -7.40 -8.12 8.29
C GLU A 103 -6.63 -6.92 7.73
N THR A 104 -5.36 -6.79 8.08
CA THR A 104 -4.43 -5.87 7.42
C THR A 104 -3.26 -6.67 6.85
N HIS A 105 -3.01 -6.50 5.56
CA HIS A 105 -1.95 -7.21 4.84
C HIS A 105 -0.91 -6.21 4.37
N TRP A 106 0.35 -6.56 4.59
CA TRP A 106 1.48 -5.78 4.12
C TRP A 106 2.38 -6.68 3.31
N GLY A 107 2.93 -6.16 2.22
CA GLY A 107 3.75 -6.99 1.35
C GLY A 107 4.43 -6.29 0.20
N GLY A 108 5.27 -7.07 -0.47
CA GLY A 108 5.87 -6.76 -1.75
C GLY A 108 5.21 -7.55 -2.87
N GLU A 109 4.97 -6.94 -4.02
CA GLU A 109 4.52 -7.62 -5.25
C GLU A 109 5.53 -7.43 -6.38
N ILE A 110 5.88 -8.52 -7.08
CA ILE A 110 6.66 -8.48 -8.31
C ILE A 110 5.78 -8.98 -9.45
N VAL A 111 5.55 -8.11 -10.43
CA VAL A 111 4.81 -8.46 -11.65
C VAL A 111 5.81 -8.80 -12.76
N ASN A 112 5.92 -10.09 -13.10
CA ASN A 112 6.78 -10.57 -14.18
C ASN A 112 5.97 -11.30 -15.26
N SER A 113 5.79 -10.65 -16.41
CA SER A 113 5.03 -11.19 -17.54
C SER A 113 5.80 -12.19 -18.41
N LYS A 114 7.09 -12.47 -18.13
CA LYS A 114 7.87 -13.50 -18.85
C LYS A 114 7.56 -14.92 -18.39
N PHE A 115 6.82 -15.07 -17.28
CA PHE A 115 6.39 -16.37 -16.75
C PHE A 115 4.87 -16.36 -16.57
N PRO A 116 4.11 -17.24 -17.24
CA PRO A 116 2.64 -17.28 -17.15
C PRO A 116 2.09 -17.59 -15.74
N GLN A 117 2.93 -17.95 -14.78
CA GLN A 117 2.54 -18.46 -13.45
C GLN A 117 3.02 -17.61 -12.25
N GLY A 118 3.66 -16.45 -12.44
CA GLY A 118 4.48 -15.87 -11.36
C GLY A 118 4.12 -14.48 -10.88
N TYR A 119 2.95 -14.28 -10.25
CA TYR A 119 2.83 -13.18 -9.29
C TYR A 119 3.56 -13.60 -8.02
N PHE A 120 4.75 -13.03 -7.79
CA PHE A 120 5.50 -13.34 -6.56
C PHE A 120 5.19 -12.27 -5.53
N HIS A 121 4.57 -12.70 -4.43
CA HIS A 121 4.24 -11.85 -3.29
C HIS A 121 5.06 -12.25 -2.07
N THR A 122 5.58 -11.26 -1.35
CA THR A 122 6.03 -11.43 0.03
C THR A 122 4.88 -10.93 0.93
N ASN A 123 4.20 -11.83 1.62
CA ASN A 123 3.05 -11.49 2.48
C ASN A 123 3.45 -11.52 3.95
N GLY A 124 3.17 -10.44 4.68
CA GLY A 124 3.03 -10.42 6.13
C GLY A 124 1.57 -10.20 6.48
N LYS A 125 0.95 -11.17 7.16
CA LYS A 125 -0.43 -11.07 7.67
C LYS A 125 -0.36 -10.74 9.16
N TRP A 126 -0.97 -9.63 9.58
CA TRP A 126 -1.16 -9.31 10.99
C TRP A 126 -2.64 -9.06 11.27
N THR A 127 -3.17 -9.74 12.28
CA THR A 127 -4.51 -9.50 12.81
C THR A 127 -4.35 -8.52 13.97
N LEU A 128 -4.92 -7.32 13.87
CA LEU A 128 -5.11 -6.46 15.03
C LEU A 128 -6.39 -6.92 15.73
N THR A 129 -6.25 -7.57 16.88
CA THR A 129 -7.36 -7.85 17.83
C THR A 129 -7.68 -6.62 18.66
#